data_AF-A0A165R0R8-F1
#
_entry.id   AF-A0A165R0R8-F1
#
_cell.length_a   1.000
_cell.length_b   1.000
_cell.length_c   1.000
_cell.angle_alpha   90.00
_cell.angle_beta   90.00
_cell.angle_gamma   90.00
#
_symmetry.space_group_name_H-M   'P 1'
#
loop_
_entity.id
_entity.type
_entity.pdbx_description
1 polymer ?
#
loop_
_entity_poly.entity_id
_entity_poly.type
_entity_poly.pdbx_seq_one_letter_code
_entity_poly.pdbx_strand_id
1 'polypeptide(L)'
;MKLYPASIGVVNVEEIKQGIAKRLKELFPAASVYTEQVEQGFTKPAFFVRQTEGAQKHVMNRRYIRTGTFDIAYFPVPGSSQLIRDCETVRDTLYERLELIPWEGHTYRSSGMRYTLADNVLHFYVSFEVHVMRPKEAVPTMRNLVQEEHIRHD
;
A
#
# COMPACT_ATOMS: atom_id res chain seq x y z
N MET A 1 16.30 -16.69 -1.35
CA MET A 1 15.88 -15.86 -0.20
C MET A 1 16.38 -14.44 -0.45
N LYS A 2 15.56 -13.54 -1.00
CA LYS A 2 15.97 -12.14 -1.21
C LYS A 2 15.80 -11.38 0.10
N LEU A 3 16.92 -11.12 0.77
CA LEU A 3 16.99 -10.25 1.94
C LEU A 3 16.79 -8.82 1.45
N TYR A 4 15.63 -8.22 1.74
CA TYR A 4 15.48 -6.78 1.65
C TYR A 4 16.17 -6.18 2.88
N PRO A 5 17.18 -5.30 2.72
CA PRO A 5 17.76 -4.60 3.85
C PRO A 5 16.66 -3.77 4.51
N ALA A 6 16.49 -3.93 5.83
CA ALA A 6 15.59 -3.13 6.66
C ALA A 6 15.87 -1.65 6.38
N SER A 7 14.98 -1.05 5.60
CA SER A 7 15.08 0.33 5.15
C SER A 7 14.42 1.19 6.21
N ILE A 8 15.19 2.07 6.83
CA ILE A 8 14.73 3.14 7.72
C ILE A 8 13.44 3.76 7.17
N GLY A 9 12.29 3.42 7.78
CA GLY A 9 10.99 4.07 7.60
C GLY A 9 10.58 4.39 6.16
N VAL A 10 10.73 3.45 5.22
CA VAL A 10 10.16 3.61 3.88
C VAL A 10 8.86 2.83 3.82
N VAL A 11 7.75 3.53 4.08
CA VAL A 11 6.42 2.97 3.87
C VAL A 11 6.32 2.46 2.44
N ASN A 12 6.11 1.15 2.31
CA ASN A 12 5.98 0.49 1.03
C ASN A 12 4.49 0.28 0.71
N VAL A 13 4.14 0.35 -0.57
CA VAL A 13 2.77 0.07 -1.06
C VAL A 13 2.28 -1.28 -0.55
N GLU A 14 3.19 -2.26 -0.43
CA GLU A 14 2.87 -3.59 0.07
C GLU A 14 2.36 -3.56 1.52
N GLU A 15 2.93 -2.73 2.39
CA GLU A 15 2.46 -2.59 3.77
C GLU A 15 1.04 -2.05 3.84
N ILE A 16 0.68 -1.14 2.93
CA ILE A 16 -0.69 -0.62 2.82
C ILE A 16 -1.64 -1.73 2.39
N LYS A 17 -1.26 -2.57 1.41
CA LYS A 17 -2.07 -3.74 1.02
C LYS A 17 -2.30 -4.70 2.18
N GLN A 18 -1.25 -5.00 2.95
CA GLN A 18 -1.35 -5.88 4.12
C GLN A 18 -2.23 -5.26 5.21
N GLY A 19 -2.10 -3.95 5.44
CA GLY A 19 -2.97 -3.19 6.34
C GLY A 19 -4.44 -3.24 5.93
N ILE A 20 -4.73 -3.01 4.66
CA ILE A 20 -6.09 -3.15 4.10
C ILE A 20 -6.58 -4.58 4.29
N ALA A 21 -5.78 -5.58 3.92
CA ALA A 21 -6.19 -6.98 3.97
C ALA A 21 -6.53 -7.44 5.39
N LYS A 22 -5.67 -7.10 6.36
CA LYS A 22 -5.92 -7.34 7.78
C LYS A 22 -7.21 -6.64 8.22
N ARG A 23 -7.38 -5.36 7.86
CA ARG A 23 -8.56 -4.59 8.26
C ARG A 23 -9.85 -5.18 7.68
N LEU A 24 -9.84 -5.61 6.42
CA LEU A 24 -10.97 -6.29 5.80
C LEU A 24 -11.29 -7.61 6.50
N LYS A 25 -10.26 -8.39 6.88
CA LYS A 25 -10.46 -9.65 7.59
C LYS A 25 -11.05 -9.47 8.99
N GLU A 26 -10.68 -8.41 9.69
CA GLU A 26 -11.26 -8.03 10.98
C GLU A 26 -12.73 -7.63 10.85
N LEU A 27 -13.07 -6.82 9.84
CA LEU A 27 -14.42 -6.33 9.60
C LEU A 27 -15.36 -7.42 9.05
N PHE A 28 -14.83 -8.33 8.24
CA PHE A 28 -15.59 -9.38 7.55
C PHE A 28 -14.93 -10.75 7.74
N PRO A 29 -15.02 -11.37 8.94
CA PRO A 29 -14.33 -12.62 9.23
C PRO A 29 -14.74 -13.80 8.32
N ALA A 30 -15.97 -13.80 7.82
CA ALA A 30 -16.49 -14.82 6.92
C ALA A 30 -15.96 -14.68 5.47
N ALA A 31 -15.44 -13.51 5.09
CA ALA A 31 -14.89 -13.29 3.76
C ALA A 31 -13.43 -13.72 3.67
N SER A 32 -13.06 -14.26 2.52
CA SER A 32 -11.66 -14.47 2.15
C SER A 32 -11.07 -13.17 1.60
N VAL A 33 -9.77 -12.92 1.79
CA VAL A 33 -9.12 -11.69 1.32
C VAL A 33 -7.88 -12.07 0.52
N TYR A 34 -7.79 -11.56 -0.71
CA TYR A 34 -6.73 -11.86 -1.66
C TYR A 34 -6.03 -10.56 -2.10
N THR A 35 -4.70 -10.52 -2.01
CA THR A 35 -3.88 -9.36 -2.43
C THR A 35 -3.07 -9.63 -3.70
N GLU A 36 -3.05 -10.88 -4.16
CA GLU A 36 -2.41 -11.35 -5.38
C GLU A 36 -3.42 -12.01 -6.31
N GLN A 37 -3.00 -12.29 -7.55
CA GLN A 37 -3.86 -12.89 -8.55
C GLN A 37 -4.18 -14.34 -8.16
N VAL A 38 -5.48 -14.66 -8.04
CA VAL A 38 -5.95 -16.04 -7.86
C VAL A 38 -6.35 -16.58 -9.22
N GLU A 39 -5.65 -17.59 -9.71
CA GLU A 39 -5.79 -18.06 -11.10
C GLU A 39 -7.15 -18.68 -11.42
N GLN A 40 -7.86 -19.28 -10.45
CA GLN A 40 -9.26 -19.74 -10.57
C GLN A 40 -9.81 -20.29 -9.24
N GLY A 41 -11.14 -20.28 -9.05
CA GLY A 41 -11.82 -21.05 -8.00
C GLY A 41 -11.83 -20.49 -6.58
N PHE A 42 -11.76 -19.17 -6.40
CA PHE A 42 -11.79 -18.55 -5.06
C PHE A 42 -13.14 -18.72 -4.34
N THR A 43 -13.08 -18.79 -3.01
CA THR A 43 -14.26 -18.99 -2.17
C THR A 43 -14.94 -17.66 -1.88
N LYS A 44 -16.22 -17.55 -2.24
CA LYS A 44 -17.06 -16.40 -1.92
C LYS A 44 -17.74 -16.58 -0.54
N PRO A 45 -17.96 -15.51 0.23
CA PRO A 45 -17.69 -14.11 -0.12
C PRO A 45 -16.18 -13.80 -0.07
N ALA A 46 -15.72 -12.91 -0.95
CA ALA A 46 -14.30 -12.61 -1.09
C ALA A 46 -14.02 -11.14 -1.37
N PHE A 47 -12.88 -10.68 -0.90
CA PHE A 47 -12.28 -9.41 -1.28
C PHE A 47 -11.02 -9.65 -2.13
N PHE A 48 -10.83 -8.82 -3.14
CA PHE A 48 -9.58 -8.69 -3.87
C PHE A 48 -9.07 -7.27 -3.71
N VAL A 49 -7.80 -7.12 -3.30
CA VAL A 49 -7.18 -5.81 -3.09
C VAL A 49 -6.06 -5.64 -4.11
N ARG A 50 -6.24 -4.72 -5.05
CA ARG A 50 -5.28 -4.43 -6.11
C ARG A 50 -4.94 -2.96 -6.15
N GLN A 51 -3.67 -2.62 -6.30
CA GLN A 51 -3.30 -1.25 -6.64
C GLN A 51 -3.61 -0.99 -8.11
N THR A 52 -4.42 0.03 -8.39
CA THR A 52 -4.77 0.43 -9.77
C THR A 52 -3.90 1.56 -10.27
N GLU A 53 -3.53 2.49 -9.38
CA GLU A 53 -2.73 3.67 -9.73
C GLU A 53 -1.68 3.94 -8.66
N GLY A 54 -0.56 4.51 -9.09
CA GLY A 54 0.50 4.94 -8.20
C GLY A 54 1.23 6.15 -8.76
N ALA A 55 1.55 7.10 -7.89
CA ALA A 55 2.36 8.25 -8.26
C ALA A 55 3.42 8.53 -7.20
N GLN A 56 4.49 9.19 -7.62
CA GLN A 56 5.52 9.67 -6.71
C GLN A 56 5.91 11.08 -7.10
N LYS A 57 5.84 11.98 -6.14
CA LYS A 57 6.18 13.39 -6.29
C LYS A 57 7.42 13.71 -5.45
N HIS A 58 8.41 14.32 -6.07
CA HIS A 58 9.52 14.92 -5.32
C HIS A 58 9.04 16.17 -4.61
N VAL A 59 9.35 16.29 -3.32
CA VAL A 59 8.97 17.45 -2.51
C VAL A 59 10.19 18.34 -2.31
N MET A 60 11.24 17.81 -1.69
CA MET A 60 12.46 18.56 -1.40
C MET A 60 13.61 17.62 -1.02
N ASN A 61 14.83 17.90 -1.50
CA ASN A 61 16.03 17.11 -1.19
C ASN A 61 15.81 15.61 -1.46
N ARG A 62 15.74 14.78 -0.42
CA ARG A 62 15.49 13.34 -0.53
C ARG A 62 14.05 12.95 -0.19
N ARG A 63 13.17 13.93 0.08
CA ARG A 63 11.78 13.73 0.50
C ARG A 63 10.87 13.62 -0.70
N TYR A 64 10.09 12.57 -0.72
CA TYR A 64 9.08 12.29 -1.73
C TYR A 64 7.75 12.03 -1.03
N ILE A 65 6.67 12.31 -1.73
CA ILE A 65 5.34 11.83 -1.41
C ILE A 65 5.02 10.74 -2.42
N ARG A 66 4.56 9.59 -1.93
CA ARG A 66 4.07 8.51 -2.77
C ARG A 66 2.58 8.33 -2.50
N THR A 67 1.80 8.28 -3.56
CA THR A 67 0.37 7.99 -3.50
C THR A 67 0.10 6.65 -4.16
N GLY A 68 -0.83 5.89 -3.59
CA GLY A 68 -1.32 4.64 -4.17
C GLY A 68 -2.83 4.56 -4.06
N THR A 69 -3.49 4.31 -5.18
CA THR A 69 -4.94 4.05 -5.25
C THR A 69 -5.18 2.56 -5.40
N PHE A 70 -6.08 2.04 -4.59
CA PHE A 70 -6.42 0.63 -4.53
C PHE A 70 -7.88 0.42 -4.90
N ASP A 71 -8.14 -0.63 -5.68
CA ASP A 71 -9.46 -1.22 -5.91
C ASP A 71 -9.63 -2.40 -4.96
N ILE A 72 -10.64 -2.29 -4.10
CA ILE A 72 -11.12 -3.33 -3.21
C ILE A 72 -12.40 -3.89 -3.85
N ALA A 73 -12.26 -4.99 -4.57
CA ALA A 73 -13.37 -5.68 -5.21
C ALA A 73 -13.99 -6.68 -4.23
N TYR A 74 -15.28 -6.53 -3.92
CA TYR A 74 -16.05 -7.45 -3.08
C TYR A 74 -17.01 -8.30 -3.91
N PHE A 75 -16.85 -9.61 -3.76
CA PHE A 75 -17.69 -10.64 -4.35
C PHE A 75 -18.63 -11.18 -3.27
N PRO A 76 -19.93 -10.88 -3.33
CA PRO A 76 -20.91 -11.36 -2.35
C PRO A 76 -21.15 -12.87 -2.44
N VAL A 77 -21.92 -13.39 -1.48
CA VAL A 77 -22.30 -14.81 -1.43
C VAL A 77 -23.11 -15.18 -2.70
N PRO A 78 -22.69 -16.19 -3.48
CA PRO A 78 -23.40 -16.58 -4.70
C PRO A 78 -24.79 -17.13 -4.37
N GLY A 79 -25.79 -16.80 -5.20
CA GLY A 79 -27.17 -17.23 -5.03
C GLY A 79 -27.96 -16.48 -3.95
N SER A 80 -27.36 -15.50 -3.27
CA SER A 80 -28.10 -14.57 -2.41
C SER A 80 -29.14 -13.80 -3.24
N SER A 81 -30.38 -13.69 -2.76
CA SER A 81 -31.39 -12.79 -3.34
C SER A 81 -31.13 -11.32 -2.98
N GLN A 82 -30.08 -11.05 -2.21
CA GLN A 82 -29.77 -9.75 -1.62
C GLN A 82 -28.39 -9.20 -2.04
N LEU A 83 -27.81 -9.69 -3.15
CA LEU A 83 -26.45 -9.31 -3.60
C LEU A 83 -26.20 -7.80 -3.55
N ILE A 84 -27.16 -7.00 -4.00
CA ILE A 84 -27.06 -5.54 -4.02
C ILE A 84 -27.01 -4.99 -2.59
N ARG A 85 -27.90 -5.44 -1.70
CA ARG A 85 -27.91 -5.03 -0.29
C ARG A 85 -26.64 -5.44 0.44
N ASP A 86 -26.13 -6.63 0.15
CA ASP A 86 -24.84 -7.11 0.70
C ASP A 86 -23.71 -6.16 0.27
N CYS A 87 -23.68 -5.76 -1.01
CA CYS A 87 -22.71 -4.79 -1.52
C CYS A 87 -22.88 -3.40 -0.90
N GLU A 88 -24.11 -2.90 -0.72
CA GLU A 88 -24.39 -1.61 -0.08
C GLU A 88 -23.92 -1.60 1.38
N THR A 89 -24.21 -2.66 2.13
CA THR A 89 -23.79 -2.82 3.53
C THR A 89 -22.27 -2.83 3.65
N VAL A 90 -21.60 -3.58 2.78
CA VAL A 90 -20.13 -3.59 2.72
C VAL A 90 -19.61 -2.21 2.36
N ARG A 91 -20.12 -1.56 1.31
CA ARG A 91 -19.73 -0.20 0.89
C ARG A 91 -19.78 0.79 2.06
N ASP A 92 -20.89 0.85 2.78
CA ASP A 92 -21.07 1.81 3.87
C ASP A 92 -20.08 1.54 5.01
N THR A 93 -19.87 0.27 5.33
CA THR A 93 -18.83 -0.15 6.28
C THR A 93 -17.43 0.25 5.81
N LEU A 94 -17.12 0.10 4.51
CA LEU A 94 -15.81 0.48 3.96
C LEU A 94 -15.58 1.99 4.07
N TYR A 95 -16.58 2.82 3.76
CA TYR A 95 -16.49 4.28 3.95
C TYR A 95 -16.16 4.67 5.39
N GLU A 96 -16.83 4.05 6.36
CA GLU A 96 -16.65 4.39 7.77
C GLU A 96 -15.35 3.83 8.37
N ARG A 97 -14.91 2.66 7.91
CA ARG A 97 -13.90 1.85 8.63
C ARG A 97 -12.53 1.80 7.97
N LEU A 98 -12.39 2.34 6.75
CA LEU A 98 -11.10 2.46 6.04
C LEU A 98 -10.51 3.88 6.08
N GLU A 99 -11.08 4.83 6.83
CA GLU A 99 -10.52 6.19 6.93
C GLU A 99 -9.08 6.17 7.46
N LEU A 100 -8.83 5.31 8.45
CA LEU A 100 -7.52 5.13 9.09
C LEU A 100 -7.18 3.63 9.17
N ILE A 101 -6.01 3.27 8.66
CA ILE A 101 -5.49 1.90 8.72
C ILE A 101 -4.22 1.88 9.58
N PRO A 102 -4.29 1.31 10.80
CA PRO A 102 -3.11 1.08 11.61
C PRO A 102 -2.35 -0.16 11.12
N TRP A 103 -1.02 -0.05 10.99
CA TRP A 103 -0.14 -1.14 10.58
C TRP A 103 1.28 -0.92 11.11
N GLU A 104 1.84 -1.91 11.83
CA GLU A 104 3.24 -1.91 12.32
C GLU A 104 3.71 -0.58 12.93
N GLY A 105 2.88 0.03 13.81
CA GLY A 105 3.21 1.29 14.49
C GLY A 105 3.00 2.56 13.66
N HIS A 106 2.50 2.45 12.43
CA HIS A 106 2.09 3.55 11.57
C HIS A 106 0.56 3.60 11.42
N THR A 107 0.04 4.78 11.11
CA THR A 107 -1.37 4.96 10.73
C THR A 107 -1.44 5.58 9.35
N TYR A 108 -2.02 4.84 8.40
CA TYR A 108 -2.25 5.30 7.05
C TYR A 108 -3.62 5.95 6.95
N ARG A 109 -3.63 7.24 6.61
CA ARG A 109 -4.87 7.97 6.33
C ARG A 109 -5.25 7.79 4.87
N SER A 110 -6.48 7.39 4.63
CA SER A 110 -7.02 7.29 3.29
C SER A 110 -7.68 8.59 2.83
N SER A 111 -7.90 8.67 1.51
CA SER A 111 -8.57 9.78 0.83
C SER A 111 -9.20 9.30 -0.47
N GLY A 112 -10.04 10.14 -1.08
CA GLY A 112 -10.58 9.89 -2.41
C GLY A 112 -11.43 8.61 -2.51
N MET A 113 -12.14 8.25 -1.44
CA MET A 113 -12.99 7.07 -1.41
C MET A 113 -14.17 7.21 -2.39
N ARG A 114 -14.35 6.23 -3.25
CA ARG A 114 -15.45 6.17 -4.24
C ARG A 114 -15.78 4.72 -4.55
N TYR A 115 -16.95 4.44 -5.12
CA TYR A 115 -17.30 3.08 -5.50
C TYR A 115 -17.99 3.03 -6.86
N THR A 116 -17.96 1.85 -7.47
CA THR A 116 -18.81 1.46 -8.60
C THR A 116 -19.36 0.06 -8.35
N LEU A 117 -20.58 -0.20 -8.78
CA LEU A 117 -21.18 -1.54 -8.77
C LEU A 117 -21.28 -2.02 -10.21
N ALA A 118 -20.60 -3.11 -10.56
CA ALA A 118 -20.61 -3.70 -11.89
C ALA A 118 -20.70 -5.22 -11.78
N ASP A 119 -21.58 -5.86 -12.56
CA ASP A 119 -21.77 -7.31 -12.57
C ASP A 119 -21.97 -7.94 -11.18
N ASN A 120 -22.69 -7.25 -10.29
CA ASN A 120 -22.90 -7.62 -8.88
C ASN A 120 -21.61 -7.73 -8.04
N VAL A 121 -20.55 -7.06 -8.47
CA VAL A 121 -19.29 -6.88 -7.74
C VAL A 121 -19.18 -5.42 -7.32
N LEU A 122 -18.95 -5.19 -6.04
CA LEU A 122 -18.62 -3.86 -5.54
C LEU A 122 -17.14 -3.61 -5.79
N HIS A 123 -16.82 -2.56 -6.53
CA HIS A 123 -15.47 -2.01 -6.63
C HIS A 123 -15.37 -0.76 -5.78
N PHE A 124 -14.62 -0.83 -4.69
CA PHE A 124 -14.40 0.30 -3.79
C PHE A 124 -12.97 0.81 -3.96
N TYR A 125 -12.84 2.06 -4.40
CA TYR A 125 -11.56 2.70 -4.66
C TYR A 125 -11.17 3.59 -3.49
N VAL A 126 -9.92 3.48 -3.05
CA VAL A 126 -9.38 4.24 -1.92
C VAL A 126 -7.91 4.58 -2.15
N SER A 127 -7.51 5.81 -1.81
CA SER A 127 -6.14 6.29 -2.00
C SER A 127 -5.43 6.50 -0.68
N PHE A 128 -4.13 6.19 -0.62
CA PHE A 128 -3.27 6.43 0.53
C PHE A 128 -2.06 7.25 0.11
N GLU A 129 -1.65 8.18 0.97
CA GLU A 129 -0.46 9.00 0.80
C GLU A 129 0.57 8.68 1.88
N VAL A 130 1.82 8.51 1.47
CA VAL A 130 2.92 8.16 2.37
C VAL A 130 4.16 9.00 2.08
N HIS A 131 4.82 9.45 3.13
CA HIS A 131 6.07 10.21 3.03
C HIS A 131 7.26 9.26 2.96
N VAL A 132 8.10 9.43 1.92
CA VAL A 132 9.26 8.58 1.66
C VAL A 132 10.54 9.41 1.74
N MET A 133 11.52 8.91 2.49
CA MET A 133 12.86 9.49 2.58
C MET A 133 13.87 8.61 1.83
N ARG A 134 14.47 9.13 0.75
CA ARG A 134 15.52 8.40 0.03
C ARG A 134 16.84 8.36 0.83
N PRO A 135 17.59 7.23 0.79
CA PRO A 135 18.95 7.17 1.32
C PRO A 135 19.86 8.25 0.72
N LYS A 136 20.88 8.69 1.46
CA LYS A 136 21.94 9.54 0.85
C LYS A 136 22.71 8.65 -0.11
N GLU A 137 23.03 9.15 -1.30
CA GLU A 137 24.04 8.52 -2.13
C GLU A 137 25.35 8.50 -1.35
N ALA A 138 26.03 7.35 -1.35
CA ALA A 138 27.34 7.23 -0.73
C ALA A 138 28.30 8.09 -1.56
N VAL A 139 28.61 9.28 -1.07
CA VAL A 139 29.65 10.12 -1.67
C VAL A 139 30.96 9.36 -1.47
N PRO A 140 31.73 9.04 -2.54
CA PRO A 140 33.03 8.42 -2.36
C PRO A 140 33.89 9.35 -1.50
N THR A 141 34.36 8.86 -0.36
CA THR A 141 35.29 9.62 0.49
C THR A 141 36.52 9.96 -0.34
N MET A 142 36.78 11.26 -0.52
CA MET A 142 37.95 11.77 -1.23
C MET A 142 39.20 11.11 -0.62
N ARG A 143 39.93 10.32 -1.41
CA ARG A 143 41.17 9.67 -0.96
C ARG A 143 42.19 10.76 -0.62
N ASN A 144 42.81 10.63 0.55
CA ASN A 144 43.85 11.53 1.07
C ASN A 144 44.88 11.88 -0.01
N LEU A 145 45.11 13.17 -0.22
CA LEU A 145 46.31 13.68 -0.88
C LEU A 145 47.50 13.30 -0.01
N VAL A 146 48.36 12.41 -0.49
CA VAL A 146 49.71 12.24 0.07
C VAL A 146 50.55 13.38 -0.49
N GLN A 147 50.92 14.33 0.38
CA GLN A 147 51.89 15.37 0.06
C GLN A 147 53.30 14.79 0.28
N GLU A 148 54.02 14.51 -0.80
CA GLU A 148 55.45 14.20 -0.72
C GLU A 148 56.23 15.52 -0.57
N GLU A 149 56.70 15.80 0.64
CA GLU A 149 57.68 16.88 0.84
C GLU A 149 59.06 16.38 0.44
N HIS A 150 59.58 16.88 -0.69
CA HIS A 150 61.00 16.83 -1.00
C HIS A 150 61.71 17.95 -0.23
N ILE A 151 62.28 17.62 0.92
CA ILE A 151 63.24 18.49 1.59
C ILE A 151 64.57 18.38 0.82
N ARG A 152 65.02 19.45 0.17
CA ARG A 152 66.39 19.57 -0.33
C ARG A 152 67.31 19.78 0.88
N HIS A 153 68.29 18.90 1.03
CA HIS A 153 69.44 19.13 1.87
C HIS A 153 70.47 19.96 1.08
N ASP A 154 70.79 21.15 1.59
CA ASP A 154 72.01 21.90 1.27
C ASP A 154 73.15 21.46 2.20
#